data_AF-A0ABD3A1D2-F1
#
_entry.id   AF-A0ABD3A1D2-F1
#
_cell.length_a   1.000
_cell.length_b   1.000
_cell.length_c   1.000
_cell.angle_alpha   90.00
_cell.angle_beta   90.00
_cell.angle_gamma   90.00
#
_symmetry.space_group_name_H-M   'P 1'
#
loop_
_entity.id
_entity.type
_entity.pdbx_description
1 polymer ?
#
loop_
_entity_poly.entity_id
_entity_poly.type
_entity_poly.pdbx_seq_one_letter_code
_entity_poly.pdbx_strand_id
1 'polypeptide(L)'
;MENNGCITSDCDAVATIFENNNFTKTKEEAVAVALKAGFRYFLIVNIPASIYQIYQQKFPPGTDINCGTYMLQHMKSAIHKGKVSEEDIDRALFNLFSVLLRLGLFDGNPARNQFGNMGSQNVCSSERKKLALEAARQGIVLLKNNQKFLPWNKNGVSSVAIISPMANRTNITGD
;
A
#
# COMPACT_ATOMS: atom_id res chain seq x y z
N MET A 1 22.16 -12.14 -7.52
CA MET A 1 20.77 -11.85 -7.89
C MET A 1 20.59 -10.35 -7.76
N GLU A 2 20.56 -9.61 -8.87
CA GLU A 2 20.21 -8.19 -8.82
C GLU A 2 18.72 -8.07 -8.50
N ASN A 3 18.40 -7.34 -7.44
CA ASN A 3 17.04 -7.14 -6.95
C ASN A 3 16.27 -6.18 -7.88
N ASN A 4 15.69 -6.71 -8.96
CA ASN A 4 14.83 -5.96 -9.90
C ASN A 4 13.39 -5.75 -9.38
N GLY A 5 13.19 -5.61 -8.06
CA GLY A 5 11.89 -5.37 -7.41
C GLY A 5 11.64 -3.89 -7.12
N CYS A 6 10.43 -3.51 -6.68
CA CYS A 6 10.11 -2.12 -6.30
C CYS A 6 10.33 -1.87 -4.80
N ILE A 7 10.84 -0.69 -4.43
CA ILE A 7 10.90 -0.19 -3.05
C ILE A 7 9.97 1.01 -2.96
N THR A 8 8.96 0.88 -2.10
CA THR A 8 7.98 1.93 -1.80
C THR A 8 8.05 2.31 -0.32
N SER A 9 7.59 3.52 0.00
CA SER A 9 7.53 4.03 1.36
C SER A 9 6.10 3.92 1.86
N ASP A 10 5.94 3.75 3.16
CA ASP A 10 4.64 3.96 3.80
C ASP A 10 4.23 5.44 3.69
N CYS A 11 2.97 5.72 4.03
CA CYS A 11 2.43 7.07 4.17
C CYS A 11 3.31 7.94 5.07
N ASP A 12 3.60 9.15 4.57
CA ASP A 12 4.39 10.17 5.25
C ASP A 12 5.82 9.77 5.69
N ALA A 13 6.28 8.56 5.38
CA ALA A 13 7.56 8.04 5.87
C ALA A 13 8.75 8.93 5.47
N VAL A 14 8.72 9.54 4.27
CA VAL A 14 9.76 10.50 3.86
C VAL A 14 9.69 11.80 4.65
N ALA A 15 8.49 12.27 5.00
CA ALA A 15 8.32 13.47 5.82
C ALA A 15 8.85 13.25 7.24
N THR A 16 8.53 12.08 7.83
CA THR A 16 8.94 11.69 9.18
C THR A 16 10.46 11.68 9.37
N ILE A 17 11.25 11.40 8.32
CA ILE A 17 12.73 11.47 8.34
C ILE A 17 13.19 12.83 8.88
N PHE A 18 12.56 13.92 8.43
CA PHE A 18 12.87 15.27 8.87
C PHE A 18 11.99 15.70 10.05
N GLU A 19 10.66 15.58 9.92
CA GLU A 19 9.70 16.27 10.79
C GLU A 19 9.62 15.70 12.20
N ASN A 20 9.80 14.37 12.35
CA ASN A 20 9.66 13.71 13.65
C ASN A 20 10.99 13.17 14.15
N ASN A 21 11.79 12.58 13.25
CA ASN A 21 13.01 11.88 13.62
C ASN A 21 14.25 12.78 13.64
N ASN A 22 14.17 13.98 13.03
CA ASN A 22 15.31 14.90 12.87
C ASN A 22 16.57 14.20 12.30
N PHE A 23 16.39 13.20 11.43
CA PHE A 23 17.49 12.42 10.86
C PHE A 23 18.27 13.26 9.82
N THR A 24 17.60 14.17 9.13
CA THR A 24 18.21 15.11 8.20
C THR A 24 18.08 16.54 8.70
N LYS A 25 18.97 17.43 8.22
CA LYS A 25 18.95 18.85 8.63
C LYS A 25 17.98 19.68 7.82
N THR A 26 17.62 19.22 6.63
CA THR A 26 16.62 19.89 5.79
C THR A 26 15.64 18.90 5.19
N LYS A 27 14.51 19.43 4.71
CA LYS A 27 13.49 18.68 4.00
C LYS A 27 14.01 18.08 2.69
N GLU A 28 14.88 18.81 1.99
CA GLU A 28 15.52 18.33 0.76
C GLU A 28 16.50 17.18 1.01
N GLU A 29 17.18 17.18 2.15
CA GLU A 29 18.02 16.05 2.55
C GLU A 29 17.20 14.81 2.83
N ALA A 30 16.00 14.93 3.41
CA ALA A 30 15.10 13.79 3.59
C ALA A 30 14.68 13.18 2.25
N VAL A 31 14.32 14.02 1.27
CA VAL A 31 14.04 13.59 -0.11
C VAL A 31 15.25 12.87 -0.73
N ALA A 32 16.43 13.47 -0.62
CA ALA A 32 17.65 12.93 -1.20
C ALA A 32 18.04 11.59 -0.58
N VAL A 33 17.98 11.47 0.75
CA VAL A 33 18.26 10.23 1.47
C VAL A 33 17.29 9.13 1.07
N ALA A 34 15.99 9.43 1.02
CA ALA A 34 14.99 8.46 0.61
C ALA A 34 15.27 7.94 -0.81
N LEU A 35 15.45 8.85 -1.78
CA LEU A 35 15.71 8.50 -3.18
C LEU A 35 17.00 7.69 -3.35
N LYS A 36 18.08 8.08 -2.66
CA LYS A 36 19.38 7.39 -2.71
C LYS A 36 19.36 6.02 -2.01
N ALA A 37 18.50 5.85 -1.01
CA ALA A 37 18.24 4.55 -0.38
C ALA A 37 17.43 3.60 -1.29
N GLY A 38 17.00 4.06 -2.47
CA GLY A 38 16.30 3.26 -3.46
C GLY A 38 14.78 3.43 -3.44
N PHE A 39 14.25 4.39 -2.65
CA PHE A 39 12.85 4.77 -2.72
C PHE A 39 12.49 5.20 -4.15
N ARG A 40 11.45 4.60 -4.71
CA ARG A 40 10.99 4.91 -6.05
C ARG A 40 9.89 5.93 -5.96
N TYR A 41 10.11 7.05 -6.62
CA TYR A 41 9.13 8.11 -6.70
C TYR A 41 8.65 8.23 -8.14
N PHE A 42 7.33 8.12 -8.36
CA PHE A 42 6.74 8.50 -9.63
C PHE A 42 6.83 10.02 -9.76
N LEU A 43 7.91 10.46 -10.42
CA LEU A 43 8.14 11.85 -10.78
C LEU A 43 7.12 12.26 -11.85
N ILE A 44 6.00 12.82 -11.42
CA ILE A 44 5.19 13.67 -12.29
C ILE A 44 5.86 15.05 -12.32
N VAL A 45 6.99 15.16 -13.02
CA VAL A 45 7.59 16.47 -13.29
C VAL A 45 7.02 16.92 -14.64
N ASN A 46 6.34 18.08 -14.64
CA ASN A 46 5.74 18.72 -15.82
C ASN A 46 4.53 18.01 -16.46
N ILE A 47 3.54 17.66 -15.65
CA ILE A 47 2.18 17.52 -16.17
C ILE A 47 1.41 18.82 -15.83
N PRO A 48 0.80 19.51 -16.83
CA PRO A 48 -0.08 20.64 -16.59
C PRO A 48 -1.13 20.30 -15.53
N ALA A 49 -1.47 21.25 -14.65
CA ALA A 49 -2.42 21.03 -13.55
C ALA A 49 -3.77 20.43 -14.02
N SER A 50 -4.18 20.69 -15.26
CA SER A 50 -5.38 20.10 -15.89
C SER A 50 -5.32 18.58 -16.06
N ILE A 51 -4.14 18.01 -16.21
CA ILE A 51 -3.93 16.57 -16.40
C ILE A 51 -3.66 15.87 -15.04
N TYR A 52 -3.18 16.60 -14.02
CA TYR A 52 -3.02 16.07 -12.65
C TYR A 52 -4.33 15.51 -12.07
N GLN A 53 -5.45 16.19 -12.33
CA GLN A 53 -6.79 15.74 -11.91
C GLN A 53 -7.20 14.41 -12.57
N ILE A 54 -6.77 14.18 -13.82
CA ILE A 54 -7.08 12.97 -14.60
C ILE A 54 -6.26 11.77 -14.10
N TYR A 55 -5.00 12.00 -13.70
CA TYR A 55 -4.13 10.94 -13.17
C TYR A 55 -4.58 10.42 -11.81
N GLN A 56 -5.03 11.30 -10.91
CA GLN A 56 -5.62 10.93 -9.62
C GLN A 56 -6.91 10.09 -9.77
N GLN A 57 -7.65 10.28 -10.86
CA GLN A 57 -8.88 9.53 -11.15
C GLN A 57 -8.64 8.18 -11.83
N LYS A 58 -7.52 8.01 -12.55
CA LYS A 58 -7.30 6.87 -13.44
C LYS A 58 -6.30 5.84 -12.91
N PHE A 59 -5.43 6.22 -11.98
CA PHE A 59 -4.55 5.29 -11.28
C PHE A 59 -5.08 5.08 -9.85
N PRO A 60 -5.73 3.94 -9.56
CA PRO A 60 -6.27 3.68 -8.22
C PRO A 60 -5.16 3.72 -7.16
N PRO A 61 -5.47 4.11 -5.92
CA PRO A 61 -4.50 4.15 -4.83
C PRO A 61 -3.92 2.75 -4.63
N GLY A 62 -2.66 2.56 -5.01
CA GLY A 62 -2.01 1.25 -5.04
C GLY A 62 -0.82 1.11 -5.98
N THR A 63 -0.55 2.07 -6.85
CA THR A 63 0.72 2.14 -7.60
C THR A 63 1.72 3.00 -6.84
N ASP A 64 2.96 2.51 -6.69
CA ASP A 64 4.16 3.07 -6.04
C ASP A 64 4.36 4.60 -6.10
N ILE A 65 3.45 5.30 -5.42
CA ILE A 65 3.34 6.75 -5.33
C ILE A 65 3.42 7.04 -3.83
N ASN A 66 4.35 7.91 -3.43
CA ASN A 66 4.40 8.42 -2.07
C ASN A 66 2.97 8.77 -1.61
N CYS A 67 2.52 8.16 -0.52
CA CYS A 67 1.30 8.59 0.12
C CYS A 67 1.61 9.92 0.83
N GLY A 68 1.31 11.02 0.13
CA GLY A 68 1.61 12.37 0.60
C GLY A 68 2.11 13.30 -0.50
N THR A 69 2.35 14.57 -0.13
CA THR A 69 2.83 15.61 -1.06
C THR A 69 4.28 16.02 -0.80
N TYR A 70 4.94 15.43 0.22
CA TYR A 70 6.26 15.84 0.68
C TYR A 70 7.33 15.79 -0.41
N MET A 71 7.36 14.70 -1.18
CA MET A 71 8.27 14.56 -2.32
C MET A 71 7.97 15.59 -3.42
N LEU A 72 6.70 15.80 -3.79
CA LEU A 72 6.30 16.82 -4.78
C LEU A 72 6.80 18.22 -4.37
N GLN A 73 6.65 18.56 -3.09
CA GLN A 73 6.95 19.89 -2.57
C GLN A 73 8.46 20.17 -2.50
N HIS A 74 9.28 19.16 -2.18
CA HIS A 74 10.69 19.37 -1.85
C HIS A 74 11.67 18.85 -2.90
N MET A 75 11.24 18.01 -3.85
CA MET A 75 12.13 17.44 -4.89
C MET A 75 12.74 18.50 -5.79
N LYS A 76 11.96 19.49 -6.25
CA LYS A 76 12.49 20.57 -7.09
C LYS A 76 13.61 21.33 -6.38
N SER A 77 13.40 21.67 -5.10
CA SER A 77 14.42 22.32 -4.27
C SER A 77 15.64 21.42 -4.06
N ALA A 78 15.45 20.12 -3.84
CA ALA A 78 16.54 19.16 -3.67
C ALA A 78 17.45 19.06 -4.90
N ILE A 79 16.88 19.13 -6.10
CA ILE A 79 17.63 19.19 -7.37
C ILE A 79 18.40 20.51 -7.47
N HIS A 80 17.73 21.66 -7.26
CA HIS A 80 18.37 22.98 -7.37
C HIS A 80 19.51 23.16 -6.37
N LYS A 81 19.40 22.55 -5.18
CA LYS A 81 20.43 22.56 -4.13
C LYS A 81 21.49 21.47 -4.32
N GLY A 82 21.46 20.71 -5.43
CA GLY A 82 22.43 19.65 -5.73
C GLY A 82 22.40 18.46 -4.77
N LYS A 83 21.31 18.29 -4.00
CA LYS A 83 21.15 17.16 -3.06
C LYS A 83 20.74 15.88 -3.79
N VAL A 84 20.05 16.02 -4.93
CA VAL A 84 19.64 14.96 -5.85
C VAL A 84 20.26 15.24 -7.22
N SER A 85 20.89 14.24 -7.84
CA SER A 85 21.43 14.34 -9.19
C SER A 85 20.46 13.81 -10.25
N GLU A 86 20.74 14.07 -11.53
CA GLU A 86 19.97 13.50 -12.65
C GLU A 86 20.13 11.98 -12.70
N GLU A 87 21.31 11.45 -12.38
CA GLU A 87 21.55 10.00 -12.31
C GLU A 87 20.72 9.33 -11.20
N ASP A 88 20.50 10.01 -10.06
CA ASP A 88 19.62 9.53 -9.01
C ASP A 88 18.17 9.40 -9.52
N ILE A 89 17.75 10.34 -10.37
CA ILE A 89 16.43 10.37 -11.01
C ILE A 89 16.31 9.27 -12.07
N ASP A 90 17.29 9.16 -12.96
CA ASP A 90 17.31 8.15 -14.03
C ASP A 90 17.27 6.74 -13.45
N ARG A 91 18.03 6.50 -12.39
CA ARG A 91 17.99 5.22 -11.67
C ARG A 91 16.60 4.96 -11.09
N ALA A 92 15.93 5.96 -10.52
CA ALA A 92 14.58 5.81 -9.98
C ALA A 92 13.55 5.54 -11.08
N LEU A 93 13.65 6.23 -12.22
CA LEU A 93 12.78 6.05 -13.38
C LEU A 93 12.98 4.68 -14.04
N PHE A 94 14.23 4.29 -14.31
CA PHE A 94 14.55 2.98 -14.90
C PHE A 94 13.91 1.84 -14.10
N ASN A 95 14.04 1.93 -12.78
CA ASN A 95 13.51 1.01 -11.81
C ASN A 95 11.98 0.92 -11.82
N LEU A 96 11.31 2.06 -11.86
CA LEU A 96 9.86 2.18 -11.93
C LEU A 96 9.33 1.63 -13.26
N PHE A 97 9.86 2.11 -14.39
CA PHE A 97 9.43 1.66 -15.71
C PHE A 97 9.71 0.17 -15.95
N SER A 98 10.79 -0.38 -15.39
CA SER A 98 11.04 -1.83 -15.41
C SER A 98 9.88 -2.62 -14.77
N VAL A 99 9.32 -2.15 -13.66
CA VAL A 99 8.17 -2.80 -13.02
C VAL A 99 6.91 -2.59 -13.86
N LEU A 100 6.65 -1.38 -14.34
CA LEU A 100 5.47 -1.08 -15.15
C LEU A 100 5.44 -1.88 -16.47
N LEU A 101 6.60 -2.07 -17.12
CA LEU A 101 6.76 -2.93 -18.29
C LEU A 101 6.50 -4.39 -17.94
N ARG A 102 7.04 -4.89 -16.83
CA ARG A 102 6.77 -6.27 -16.35
C ARG A 102 5.31 -6.51 -16.01
N LEU A 103 4.58 -5.47 -15.58
CA LEU A 103 3.14 -5.51 -15.31
C LEU A 103 2.29 -5.38 -16.60
N GLY A 104 2.92 -5.19 -17.76
CA GLY A 104 2.24 -5.06 -19.05
C GLY A 104 1.43 -3.77 -19.18
N LEU A 105 1.81 -2.70 -18.47
CA LEU A 105 1.11 -1.40 -18.54
C LEU A 105 1.17 -0.80 -19.95
N PHE A 106 2.21 -1.13 -20.72
CA PHE A 106 2.47 -0.61 -22.06
C PHE A 106 2.07 -1.58 -23.18
N ASP A 107 1.42 -2.71 -22.86
CA ASP A 107 1.07 -3.78 -23.82
C ASP A 107 -0.22 -3.49 -24.61
N GLY A 108 -0.69 -2.24 -24.58
CA GLY A 108 -1.88 -1.78 -25.30
C GLY A 108 -3.16 -1.87 -24.46
N ASN A 109 -4.15 -2.63 -24.94
CA ASN A 109 -5.45 -2.69 -24.27
C ASN A 109 -5.35 -3.52 -22.97
N PRO A 110 -5.56 -2.91 -21.78
CA PRO A 110 -5.41 -3.60 -20.49
C PRO A 110 -6.37 -4.78 -20.30
N ALA A 111 -7.50 -4.81 -21.02
CA ALA A 111 -8.42 -5.96 -21.00
C ALA A 111 -7.80 -7.24 -21.57
N ARG A 112 -6.72 -7.13 -22.37
CA ARG A 112 -5.99 -8.27 -22.94
C ARG A 112 -4.95 -8.85 -21.98
N ASN A 113 -4.66 -8.19 -20.86
CA ASN A 113 -3.70 -8.68 -19.87
C ASN A 113 -4.29 -9.83 -19.04
N GLN A 114 -3.44 -10.59 -18.36
CA GLN A 114 -3.81 -11.77 -17.55
C GLN A 114 -5.00 -11.52 -16.59
N PHE A 115 -5.11 -10.31 -16.05
CA PHE A 115 -6.15 -9.91 -15.11
C PHE A 115 -7.16 -8.90 -15.69
N GLY A 116 -7.07 -8.59 -16.99
CA GLY A 116 -7.84 -7.53 -17.63
C GLY A 116 -9.35 -7.74 -17.67
N ASN A 117 -9.80 -8.99 -17.55
CA ASN A 117 -11.22 -9.36 -17.56
C ASN A 117 -11.80 -9.59 -16.16
N MET A 118 -11.05 -9.30 -15.09
CA MET A 118 -11.59 -9.36 -13.74
C MET A 118 -12.58 -8.21 -13.51
N GLY A 119 -13.74 -8.53 -12.97
CA GLY A 119 -14.81 -7.57 -12.71
C GLY A 119 -15.47 -7.75 -11.35
N SER A 120 -16.59 -7.05 -11.13
CA SER A 120 -17.34 -7.10 -9.86
C SER A 120 -17.84 -8.51 -9.51
N GLN A 121 -18.10 -9.36 -10.51
CA GLN A 121 -18.44 -10.77 -10.32
C GLN A 121 -17.31 -11.57 -9.64
N ASN A 122 -16.08 -11.06 -9.73
CA ASN A 122 -14.91 -11.62 -9.07
C ASN A 122 -14.67 -11.00 -7.68
N VAL A 123 -15.50 -10.07 -7.22
CA VAL A 123 -15.41 -9.51 -5.87
C VAL A 123 -16.41 -10.24 -4.98
N CYS A 124 -15.98 -10.68 -3.79
CA CYS A 124 -16.87 -11.29 -2.79
C CYS A 124 -17.71 -12.50 -3.29
N SER A 125 -17.21 -13.27 -4.27
CA SER A 125 -17.85 -14.50 -4.73
C SER A 125 -17.94 -15.56 -3.62
N SER A 126 -18.82 -16.56 -3.79
CA SER A 126 -19.03 -17.63 -2.80
C SER A 126 -17.74 -18.37 -2.44
N GLU A 127 -16.92 -18.66 -3.45
CA GLU A 127 -15.64 -19.36 -3.32
C GLU A 127 -14.65 -18.53 -2.51
N ARG A 128 -14.57 -17.22 -2.75
CA ARG A 128 -13.69 -16.30 -2.01
C ARG A 128 -14.13 -16.13 -0.56
N LYS A 129 -15.45 -16.04 -0.32
CA LYS A 129 -16.01 -16.02 1.04
C LYS A 129 -15.71 -17.32 1.80
N LYS A 130 -15.78 -18.46 1.13
CA LYS A 130 -15.43 -19.76 1.73
C LYS A 130 -13.96 -19.83 2.10
N LEU A 131 -13.07 -19.33 1.23
CA LEU A 131 -11.62 -19.26 1.53
C LEU A 131 -11.33 -18.31 2.70
N ALA A 132 -11.95 -17.12 2.72
CA ALA A 132 -11.82 -16.18 3.82
C ALA A 132 -12.33 -16.75 5.15
N LEU A 133 -13.46 -17.48 5.13
CA LEU A 133 -14.00 -18.18 6.30
C LEU A 133 -13.04 -19.25 6.81
N GLU A 134 -12.38 -19.98 5.92
CA GLU A 134 -11.39 -20.98 6.30
C GLU A 134 -10.16 -20.35 6.93
N ALA A 135 -9.63 -19.27 6.34
CA ALA A 135 -8.54 -18.50 6.92
C ALA A 135 -8.89 -17.96 8.32
N ALA A 136 -10.12 -17.45 8.49
CA ALA A 136 -10.60 -17.00 9.80
C ALA A 136 -10.69 -18.13 10.83
N ARG A 137 -11.18 -19.32 10.44
CA ARG A 137 -11.24 -20.49 11.32
C ARG A 137 -9.86 -20.95 11.78
N GLN A 138 -8.88 -20.92 10.87
CA GLN A 138 -7.51 -21.31 11.17
C GLN A 138 -6.73 -20.23 11.95
N GLY A 139 -7.16 -18.97 11.86
CA GLY A 139 -6.54 -17.85 12.58
C GLY A 139 -6.99 -17.69 14.04
N ILE A 140 -8.04 -18.37 14.49
CA ILE A 140 -8.53 -18.28 15.88
C ILE A 140 -7.64 -19.13 16.80
N VAL A 141 -7.09 -18.50 17.85
CA VAL A 141 -6.23 -19.16 18.83
C VAL A 141 -6.96 -19.37 20.15
N LEU A 142 -7.06 -20.62 20.60
CA LEU A 142 -7.58 -20.98 21.92
C LEU A 142 -6.46 -20.89 22.97
N LEU A 143 -6.35 -19.74 23.65
CA LEU A 143 -5.29 -19.50 24.63
C LEU A 143 -5.47 -20.26 25.95
N LYS A 144 -6.71 -20.52 26.36
CA LYS A 144 -7.02 -21.18 27.64
C LYS A 144 -8.30 -22.00 27.52
N ASN A 145 -8.27 -23.25 28.00
CA ASN A 145 -9.42 -24.14 28.05
C ASN A 145 -9.44 -24.96 29.35
N ASN A 146 -9.78 -24.29 30.45
CA ASN A 146 -9.83 -24.93 31.76
C ASN A 146 -10.91 -26.01 31.80
N GLN A 147 -10.61 -27.14 32.45
CA GLN A 147 -11.55 -28.24 32.67
C GLN A 147 -12.23 -28.76 31.39
N LYS A 148 -11.59 -28.58 30.22
CA LYS A 148 -12.16 -28.93 28.90
C LYS A 148 -13.55 -28.29 28.69
N PHE A 149 -13.73 -27.07 29.17
CA PHE A 149 -14.98 -26.34 29.07
C PHE A 149 -15.47 -26.20 27.61
N LEU A 150 -14.56 -26.06 26.65
CA LEU A 150 -14.84 -26.09 25.22
C LEU A 150 -14.42 -27.43 24.58
N PRO A 151 -15.16 -27.92 23.55
CA PRO A 151 -16.35 -27.30 22.94
C PRO A 151 -17.64 -27.53 23.74
N TRP A 152 -18.58 -26.58 23.67
CA TRP A 152 -19.89 -26.72 24.33
C TRP A 152 -20.78 -27.77 23.67
N ASN A 153 -21.53 -28.50 24.50
CA ASN A 153 -22.65 -29.31 24.03
C ASN A 153 -23.86 -28.40 23.77
N LYS A 154 -24.23 -28.24 22.49
CA LYS A 154 -25.38 -27.41 22.08
C LYS A 154 -26.70 -27.83 22.70
N ASN A 155 -26.86 -29.10 23.06
CA ASN A 155 -28.09 -29.63 23.66
C ASN A 155 -28.18 -29.40 25.18
N GLY A 156 -27.06 -29.04 25.82
CA GLY A 156 -27.00 -28.78 27.26
C GLY A 156 -27.03 -27.30 27.63
N VAL A 157 -27.06 -26.40 26.65
CA VAL A 157 -27.02 -24.94 26.86
C VAL A 157 -28.32 -24.34 26.35
N SER A 158 -29.11 -23.76 27.24
CA SER A 158 -30.40 -23.13 26.92
C SER A 158 -30.27 -21.67 26.48
N SER A 159 -29.22 -20.96 26.91
CA SER A 159 -28.95 -19.57 26.53
C SER A 159 -27.47 -19.23 26.62
N VAL A 160 -27.03 -18.25 25.81
CA VAL A 160 -25.67 -17.73 25.79
C VAL A 160 -25.75 -16.21 25.79
N ALA A 161 -25.08 -15.56 26.75
CA ALA A 161 -24.92 -14.12 26.76
C ALA A 161 -23.62 -13.74 26.04
N ILE A 162 -23.72 -12.89 25.01
CA ILE A 162 -22.56 -12.33 24.31
C ILE A 162 -22.40 -10.89 24.78
N ILE A 163 -21.37 -10.63 25.59
CA ILE A 163 -21.15 -9.33 26.23
C ILE A 163 -19.80 -8.78 25.78
N SER A 164 -19.81 -7.80 24.89
CA SER A 164 -18.64 -7.02 24.49
C SER A 164 -19.05 -5.83 23.64
N PRO A 165 -18.37 -4.68 23.72
CA PRO A 165 -18.52 -3.59 22.75
C PRO A 165 -18.27 -4.05 21.29
N MET A 166 -17.55 -5.15 21.10
CA MET A 166 -17.23 -5.75 19.80
C MET A 166 -18.19 -6.86 19.37
N ALA A 167 -19.16 -7.24 20.20
CA ALA A 167 -20.02 -8.41 19.97
C ALA A 167 -20.83 -8.34 18.66
N ASN A 168 -21.18 -7.13 18.21
CA ASN A 168 -21.94 -6.89 16.99
C ASN A 168 -21.36 -5.70 16.18
N ARG A 169 -20.02 -5.60 16.10
CA ARG A 169 -19.37 -4.63 15.20
C ARG A 169 -19.05 -5.28 13.87
N THR A 170 -19.56 -4.69 12.79
CA THR A 170 -19.26 -5.05 11.40
C THR A 170 -18.23 -4.13 10.75
N ASN A 171 -17.98 -2.96 11.37
CA ASN A 171 -16.97 -2.02 10.92
C ASN A 171 -15.67 -2.20 11.71
N ILE A 172 -14.57 -2.23 10.99
CA ILE A 172 -13.21 -2.39 11.51
C ILE A 172 -12.60 -1.01 11.85
N THR A 173 -13.20 0.08 11.35
CA THR A 173 -12.87 1.44 11.78
C THR A 173 -13.53 1.70 13.12
N GLY A 174 -12.69 1.99 14.12
CA GLY A 174 -13.12 2.45 15.42
C GLY A 174 -13.61 3.87 15.31
N ASP A 175 -14.90 4.03 14.96
CA ASP A 175 -15.66 5.25 15.23
C ASP A 175 -16.14 5.19 16.70
#